data_AF-A0A2V8V7C4-F1
#
_entry.id   AF-A0A2V8V7C4-F1
#
_cell.length_a   1.000
_cell.length_b   1.000
_cell.length_c   1.000
_cell.angle_alpha   90.00
_cell.angle_beta   90.00
_cell.angle_gamma   90.00
#
_symmetry.space_group_name_H-M   'P 1'
#
loop_
_entity.id
_entity.type
_entity.pdbx_description
1 polymer ?
#
loop_
_entity_poly.entity_id
_entity_poly.type
_entity_poly.pdbx_seq_one_letter_code
_entity_poly.pdbx_strand_id
1 'polypeptide(L)'
;MIIGALLEGRLSECFSIEANALHRPMNATIIFTEFPASGVNKVSTEHFTAVQAWEFPLMFKYTPAFLPFAGRLRPFLEAGPSFRTQENAAATEPSRFGVSVGAGAAFQLGRIRIAPALRYTR
;
A
#
# COMPACT_ATOMS: atom_id res chain seq x y z
N MET A 1 10.59 4.42 6.28
CA MET A 1 9.66 3.89 7.30
C MET A 1 8.24 4.22 6.87
N ILE A 2 7.29 3.30 6.97
CA ILE A 2 5.87 3.53 6.65
C ILE A 2 5.12 3.62 7.97
N ILE A 3 4.37 4.70 8.17
CA ILE A 3 3.53 4.90 9.35
C ILE A 3 2.10 5.09 8.83
N GLY A 4 1.12 4.53 9.51
CA GLY A 4 -0.27 4.72 9.12
C GLY A 4 -1.29 4.34 10.16
N ALA A 5 -2.53 4.71 9.86
CA ALA A 5 -3.71 4.33 10.62
C ALA A 5 -4.53 3.30 9.84
N LEU A 6 -5.16 2.38 10.55
CA LEU A 6 -6.03 1.34 10.01
C LEU A 6 -7.36 1.39 10.75
N LEU A 7 -8.44 1.38 9.99
CA LEU A 7 -9.80 1.26 10.50
C LEU A 7 -10.47 0.04 9.86
N GLU A 8 -10.90 -0.91 10.67
CA GLU A 8 -11.63 -2.10 10.21
C GLU A 8 -13.08 -2.05 10.73
N GLY A 9 -14.05 -2.08 9.80
CA GLY A 9 -15.47 -2.15 10.08
C GLY A 9 -16.03 -3.51 9.67
N ARG A 10 -16.57 -4.25 10.64
CA ARG A 10 -17.15 -5.57 10.40
C ARG A 10 -18.58 -5.42 9.89
N LEU A 11 -18.88 -5.98 8.71
CA LEU A 11 -20.24 -6.01 8.18
C LEU A 11 -20.98 -7.29 8.59
N SER A 12 -20.27 -8.42 8.60
CA SER A 12 -20.83 -9.70 9.00
C SER A 12 -19.78 -10.61 9.64
N GLU A 13 -20.19 -11.83 9.99
CA GLU A 13 -19.28 -12.87 10.49
C GLU A 13 -18.12 -13.13 9.51
N CYS A 14 -18.41 -13.12 8.20
CA CYS A 14 -17.47 -13.45 7.13
C CYS A 14 -16.89 -12.22 6.42
N PHE A 15 -17.59 -11.08 6.41
CA PHE A 15 -17.20 -9.92 5.62
C PHE A 15 -16.83 -8.73 6.51
N SER A 16 -15.73 -8.08 6.15
CA SER A 16 -15.21 -6.89 6.83
C SER A 16 -14.66 -5.91 5.79
N ILE A 17 -14.68 -4.63 6.08
CA ILE A 17 -14.05 -3.59 5.26
C ILE A 17 -12.94 -2.97 6.09
N GLU A 18 -11.78 -2.79 5.48
CA GLU A 18 -10.65 -2.10 6.06
C GLU A 18 -10.28 -0.87 5.22
N ALA A 19 -10.16 0.28 5.87
CA ALA A 19 -9.61 1.49 5.29
C ALA A 19 -8.27 1.81 5.98
N ASN A 20 -7.25 2.15 5.18
CA ASN A 20 -5.96 2.56 5.72
C ASN A 20 -5.60 3.96 5.26
N ALA A 21 -4.78 4.65 6.05
CA ALA A 21 -4.07 5.86 5.67
C ALA A 21 -2.59 5.64 5.95
N LEU A 22 -1.79 5.45 4.90
CA LEU A 22 -0.38 5.12 4.97
C LEU A 22 0.46 6.30 4.45
N HIS A 23 1.38 6.78 5.27
CA HIS A 23 2.37 7.78 4.88
C HIS A 23 3.66 7.09 4.42
N ARG A 24 4.05 7.31 3.15
CA ARG A 24 5.27 6.75 2.57
C ARG A 24 6.16 7.86 2.01
N PRO A 25 7.32 8.14 2.64
CA PRO A 25 8.31 9.02 2.03
C PRO A 25 8.98 8.30 0.85
N MET A 26 8.90 8.87 -0.36
CA MET A 26 9.59 8.37 -1.55
C MET A 26 10.79 9.25 -1.89
N ASN A 27 11.92 8.62 -2.20
CA ASN A 27 13.11 9.30 -2.72
C ASN A 27 13.15 9.09 -4.24
N ALA A 28 13.22 10.17 -5.01
CA ALA A 28 13.33 10.12 -6.46
C ALA A 28 14.72 10.60 -6.90
N THR A 29 15.33 9.92 -7.87
CA THR A 29 16.58 10.37 -8.51
C THR A 29 16.27 10.55 -9.99
N ILE A 30 16.47 11.76 -10.51
CA ILE A 30 16.27 12.06 -11.94
C ILE A 30 17.64 12.27 -12.57
N ILE A 31 17.88 11.60 -13.69
CA ILE A 31 19.12 11.71 -14.47
C ILE A 31 18.78 12.42 -15.77
N PHE A 32 19.30 13.63 -15.95
CA PHE A 32 19.18 14.37 -17.20
C PHE A 32 20.43 14.13 -18.04
N THR A 33 20.24 13.70 -19.29
CA THR A 33 21.33 13.60 -20.28
C THR A 33 21.07 14.61 -21.38
N GLU A 34 21.87 15.68 -21.40
CA GLU A 34 21.82 16.69 -22.44
C GLU A 34 22.77 16.30 -23.58
N PHE A 35 22.26 16.39 -24.82
CA PHE A 35 23.02 16.16 -26.06
C PHE A 35 23.24 17.48 -26.80
N PRO A 36 24.16 18.36 -26.34
CA PRO A 36 24.46 19.59 -27.05
C PRO A 36 25.18 19.30 -28.38
N ALA A 37 24.97 20.16 -29.38
CA ALA A 37 25.56 20.05 -30.72
C ALA A 37 27.10 20.07 -30.73
N SER A 38 27.75 20.38 -29.61
CA SER A 38 29.20 20.40 -29.41
C SER A 38 29.84 19.02 -29.19
N GLY A 39 29.06 17.92 -29.25
CA GLY A 39 29.58 16.54 -29.25
C GLY A 39 30.02 16.00 -27.88
N VAL A 40 29.90 16.77 -26.80
CA VAL A 40 30.19 16.34 -25.42
C VAL A 40 28.88 16.22 -24.66
N ASN A 41 28.49 14.98 -24.35
CA ASN A 41 27.29 14.70 -23.55
C ASN A 41 27.51 15.21 -22.12
N LYS A 42 26.54 15.98 -21.59
CA LYS A 42 26.53 16.37 -20.18
C LYS A 42 25.45 15.56 -19.46
N VAL A 43 25.85 14.84 -18.42
CA VAL A 43 24.92 14.12 -17.54
C VAL A 43 24.82 14.91 -16.24
N SER A 44 23.62 15.42 -15.95
CA SER A 44 23.29 16.14 -14.73
C SER A 44 22.43 15.20 -13.87
N THR A 45 22.94 14.80 -12.70
CA THR A 45 22.17 14.00 -11.74
C THR A 45 21.56 14.93 -10.70
N GLU A 46 20.24 15.10 -10.73
CA GLU A 46 19.51 15.89 -9.74
C GLU A 46 18.81 14.96 -8.74
N HIS A 47 19.14 15.14 -7.46
CA HIS A 47 18.53 14.40 -6.36
C HIS A 47 17.31 15.17 -5.84
N PHE A 48 16.11 14.76 -6.25
CA PHE A 48 14.87 15.34 -5.73
C PHE A 48 14.47 14.65 -4.42
N THR A 49 14.47 15.44 -3.35
CA THR A 49 14.12 14.93 -2.02
C THR A 49 12.60 14.95 -1.85
N ALA A 50 12.04 13.80 -1.47
CA ALA A 50 10.72 13.64 -0.86
C ALA A 50 9.50 14.00 -1.74
N VAL A 51 9.08 13.07 -2.59
CA VAL A 51 7.65 12.99 -2.92
C VAL A 51 6.97 12.38 -1.68
N GLN A 52 6.26 13.22 -0.90
CA GLN A 52 5.40 12.74 0.18
C GLN A 52 4.10 12.23 -0.45
N ALA A 53 3.98 10.91 -0.57
CA ALA A 53 2.77 10.28 -1.08
C ALA A 53 1.99 9.66 0.08
N TRP A 54 0.72 10.03 0.19
CA TRP A 54 -0.22 9.30 1.05
C TRP A 54 -0.94 8.24 0.23
N GLU A 55 -1.05 7.04 0.79
CA GLU A 55 -1.78 5.92 0.20
C GLU A 55 -3.00 5.57 1.06
N PHE A 56 -4.15 5.44 0.42
CA PHE A 56 -5.42 5.11 1.03
C PHE A 56 -6.00 3.82 0.42
N PRO A 57 -5.47 2.64 0.76
CA PRO A 57 -6.06 1.38 0.33
C PRO A 57 -7.36 1.10 1.09
N LEU A 58 -8.41 0.78 0.33
CA LEU A 58 -9.70 0.33 0.83
C LEU A 58 -9.83 -1.16 0.48
N MET A 59 -9.82 -2.01 1.50
CA MET A 59 -9.77 -3.46 1.36
C MET A 59 -11.08 -4.08 1.80
N PHE A 60 -11.65 -4.94 0.96
CA PHE A 60 -12.74 -5.82 1.34
C PHE A 60 -12.16 -7.15 1.79
N LYS A 61 -12.44 -7.54 3.03
CA LYS A 61 -11.97 -8.77 3.67
C LYS A 61 -13.06 -9.84 3.67
N TYR A 62 -12.71 -11.03 3.20
CA TYR A 62 -13.52 -12.24 3.28
C TYR A 62 -12.83 -13.27 4.17
N THR A 63 -13.52 -13.65 5.24
CA THR A 63 -13.13 -14.69 6.19
C THR A 63 -14.08 -15.87 5.99
N PRO A 64 -13.64 -16.98 5.39
CA PRO A 64 -14.50 -18.14 5.15
C PRO A 64 -14.91 -18.80 6.47
N ALA A 65 -16.23 -18.90 6.71
CA ALA A 65 -16.79 -19.52 7.92
C ALA A 65 -16.82 -21.06 7.87
N PHE A 66 -16.67 -21.66 6.69
CA PHE A 66 -16.74 -23.12 6.49
C PHE A 66 -15.41 -23.84 6.73
N LEU A 67 -14.29 -23.11 6.73
CA LEU A 67 -13.01 -23.68 7.10
C LEU A 67 -13.07 -23.95 8.61
N PRO A 68 -12.83 -25.20 9.06
CA PRO A 68 -12.92 -25.52 10.48
C PRO A 68 -12.02 -24.53 11.22
N PHE A 69 -12.60 -23.87 12.24
CA PHE A 69 -11.88 -23.08 13.24
C PHE A 69 -10.97 -24.03 14.04
N ALA A 70 -9.98 -24.62 13.37
CA ALA A 70 -8.99 -25.51 13.91
C ALA A 70 -8.04 -24.67 14.77
N GLY A 71 -8.55 -24.20 15.91
CA GLY A 71 -7.89 -23.33 16.85
C GLY A 71 -8.21 -21.83 16.69
N ARG A 72 -7.36 -21.03 17.33
CA ARG A 72 -7.45 -19.57 17.42
C ARG A 72 -7.19 -18.85 16.09
N LEU A 73 -6.92 -19.57 15.00
CA LEU A 73 -6.49 -19.07 13.69
C LEU A 73 -7.67 -18.93 12.73
N ARG A 74 -7.78 -17.77 12.05
CA ARG A 74 -8.83 -17.40 11.11
C ARG A 74 -8.20 -16.86 9.82
N PRO A 75 -8.09 -17.68 8.76
CA PRO A 75 -7.59 -17.19 7.48
C PRO A 75 -8.55 -16.15 6.89
N PHE A 76 -8.02 -15.17 6.18
CA PHE A 76 -8.81 -14.19 5.45
C PHE A 76 -8.14 -13.84 4.12
N LEU A 77 -8.97 -13.49 3.15
CA LEU A 77 -8.58 -12.92 1.86
C LEU A 77 -9.01 -11.47 1.84
N GLU A 78 -8.24 -10.62 1.19
CA GLU A 78 -8.56 -9.21 1.03
C GLU A 78 -8.31 -8.71 -0.38
N ALA A 79 -9.18 -7.85 -0.90
CA ALA A 79 -8.98 -7.21 -2.18
C ALA A 79 -9.68 -5.86 -2.22
N GLY A 80 -9.13 -4.91 -2.98
CA GLY A 80 -9.79 -3.63 -3.21
C GLY A 80 -8.90 -2.59 -3.87
N PRO A 81 -9.48 -1.41 -4.17
CA PRO A 81 -8.74 -0.32 -4.80
C PRO A 81 -7.77 0.35 -3.81
N SER A 82 -6.69 0.88 -4.34
CA SER A 82 -5.76 1.74 -3.61
C SER A 82 -5.65 3.09 -4.29
N PHE A 83 -5.89 4.15 -3.52
CA PHE A 83 -5.77 5.52 -3.98
C PHE A 83 -4.46 6.11 -3.46
N ARG A 84 -3.75 6.87 -4.30
CA ARG A 84 -2.55 7.59 -3.87
C ARG A 84 -2.71 9.07 -4.19
N THR A 85 -2.57 9.93 -3.18
CA THR A 85 -2.48 11.39 -3.39
C THR A 85 -1.01 11.80 -3.42
N GLN A 86 -0.69 12.77 -4.27
CA GLN A 86 0.66 13.30 -4.42
C GLN A 86 0.64 14.78 -4.04
N GLU A 87 1.39 15.13 -3.00
CA GLU A 87 1.88 16.50 -2.82
C GLU A 87 3.24 16.60 -3.51
N ASN A 88 3.40 17.55 -4.43
CA ASN A 88 4.57 17.82 -5.29
C ASN A 88 4.83 16.83 -6.45
N ALA A 89 4.18 17.11 -7.58
CA ALA A 89 4.53 16.57 -8.90
C ALA A 89 5.82 17.19 -9.44
N ALA A 90 6.98 16.76 -8.95
CA ALA A 90 8.24 17.00 -9.64
C ALA A 90 8.36 16.01 -10.83
N ALA A 91 7.91 16.45 -12.01
CA ALA A 91 8.19 15.91 -13.35
C ALA A 91 7.98 14.40 -13.64
N THR A 92 7.43 13.63 -12.70
CA THR A 92 7.11 12.21 -12.87
C THR A 92 5.73 11.98 -12.31
N GLU A 93 4.77 11.56 -13.14
CA GLU A 93 3.39 11.24 -12.72
C GLU A 93 3.26 9.73 -12.44
N PRO A 94 3.52 9.23 -11.22
CA PRO A 94 3.17 7.86 -10.87
C PRO A 94 1.64 7.70 -10.83
N SER A 95 1.17 6.48 -11.13
CA SER A 95 -0.26 6.15 -11.18
C SER A 95 -1.01 6.57 -9.91
N ARG A 96 -2.14 7.27 -10.06
CA ARG A 96 -3.02 7.76 -8.97
C ARG A 96 -3.95 6.66 -8.43
N PHE A 97 -4.11 5.59 -9.19
CA PHE A 97 -5.00 4.48 -8.89
C PHE A 97 -4.24 3.15 -9.00
N GLY A 98 -4.52 2.24 -8.09
CA GLY A 98 -3.97 0.89 -8.07
C GLY A 98 -4.98 -0.12 -7.54
N VAL A 99 -4.63 -1.38 -7.64
CA VAL A 99 -5.41 -2.48 -7.08
C VAL A 99 -4.54 -3.25 -6.11
N SER A 100 -5.14 -3.59 -4.96
CA SER A 100 -4.53 -4.37 -3.92
C SER A 100 -5.26 -5.69 -3.74
N VAL A 101 -4.49 -6.76 -3.58
CA VAL A 101 -5.00 -8.09 -3.22
C VAL A 101 -4.06 -8.69 -2.18
N GLY A 102 -4.60 -9.46 -1.26
CA GLY A 102 -3.84 -10.03 -0.18
C GLY A 102 -4.52 -11.21 0.48
N ALA A 103 -3.75 -11.88 1.30
CA ALA A 103 -4.22 -12.97 2.14
C ALA A 103 -3.48 -12.91 3.48
N GLY A 104 -4.15 -13.35 4.53
CA GLY A 104 -3.58 -13.36 5.86
C GLY A 104 -4.27 -14.37 6.77
N ALA A 105 -3.81 -14.43 7.99
CA ALA A 105 -4.44 -15.21 9.04
C ALA A 105 -4.48 -14.41 10.32
N ALA A 106 -5.66 -14.29 10.91
CA ALA A 106 -5.84 -13.65 12.20
C ALA A 106 -5.86 -14.69 13.31
N PHE A 107 -5.15 -14.46 14.40
CA PHE A 107 -5.32 -15.23 15.61
C PHE A 107 -5.57 -14.32 16.81
N GLN A 108 -6.41 -14.80 17.72
CA GLN A 108 -6.79 -14.04 18.90
C GLN A 108 -5.96 -14.49 20.10
N LEU A 109 -5.35 -13.59 20.85
CA LEU A 109 -4.63 -13.87 22.09
C LEU A 109 -5.28 -13.06 23.22
N GLY A 110 -6.33 -13.64 23.82
CA GLY A 110 -7.16 -12.98 24.82
C GLY A 110 -7.97 -11.84 24.20
N ARG A 111 -7.66 -10.60 24.61
CA ARG A 111 -8.26 -9.36 24.07
C ARG A 111 -7.51 -8.79 22.87
N ILE A 112 -6.31 -9.30 22.57
CA ILE A 112 -5.49 -8.82 21.46
C ILE A 112 -5.76 -9.71 20.24
N ARG A 113 -5.96 -9.11 19.07
CA ARG A 113 -6.04 -9.82 17.78
C ARG A 113 -4.79 -9.51 16.99
N ILE A 114 -4.05 -10.54 16.60
CA ILE A 114 -2.86 -10.42 15.76
C ILE A 114 -3.23 -10.96 14.38
N ALA A 115 -3.01 -10.18 13.33
CA ALA A 115 -3.42 -10.54 11.98
C ALA A 115 -2.29 -10.26 10.98
N PRO A 116 -1.28 -11.14 10.88
CA PRO A 116 -0.33 -11.09 9.78
C PRO A 116 -1.05 -11.18 8.44
N ALA A 117 -0.67 -10.29 7.52
CA ALA A 117 -1.20 -10.21 6.16
C ALA A 117 -0.06 -9.97 5.17
N LEU A 118 -0.13 -10.64 4.02
CA LEU A 118 0.70 -10.33 2.86
C LEU A 118 -0.19 -9.67 1.81
N ARG A 119 0.21 -8.46 1.39
CA ARG A 119 -0.51 -7.64 0.43
C ARG A 119 0.36 -7.32 -0.77
N TYR A 120 -0.22 -7.49 -1.96
CA TYR A 120 0.35 -7.07 -3.21
C TYR A 120 -0.47 -5.91 -3.77
N THR A 121 0.20 -4.80 -4.06
CA THR A 121 -0.39 -3.58 -4.62
C THR A 121 0.31 -3.24 -5.92
N ARG A 122 -0.45 -3.00 -6.99
CA ARG A 122 0.04 -2.62 -8.31
C ARG A 122 -0.59 -1.33 -8.79
#